data_AF-A0A6G8RYP7-F1
#
_entry.id   AF-A0A6G8RYP7-F1
#
_cell.length_a   1.000
_cell.length_b   1.000
_cell.length_c   1.000
_cell.angle_alpha   90.00
_cell.angle_beta   90.00
_cell.angle_gamma   90.00
#
_symmetry.space_group_name_H-M   'P 1'
#
loop_
_entity.id
_entity.type
_entity.pdbx_description
1 polymer ?
#
loop_
_entity_poly.entity_id
_entity_poly.type
_entity_poly.pdbx_seq_one_letter_code
_entity_poly.pdbx_strand_id
1 'polypeptide(L)'
;MTKNNRENLDPLAKVTQKNYALCVEAYRKSLSEISDDYSQLKALEKLFIYGFDQFSIDKKENSYSEYHALSKLYNRFNNFTSIRGYFKKLDFFKENQDFSKYALEYLDYMSKHEFYCLDNHIIGLKVWAMGLLALFNPAHQAIFLEKLLNQQYAVFQSSDSRIFCLFCEKMINQYGEDIFSLDARSLVNQLVENINEKRRSSESFAWKTHLDIDLPMNDWGVTIWIDLAENAGYAYLELQDDHQFNWEVSLSHKQFNHLYHERLAYHYLKNDFELPIFSDFGVLKFPVWLKILEKSGYCFDWESIKITGLRKKTEKQKVIKWLMEPFIQ
;
A
#
# COMPACT_ATOMS: atom_id res chain seq x y z
N MET A 1 -13.21 -2.30 48.29
CA MET A 1 -13.87 -1.81 47.06
C MET A 1 -13.28 -0.45 46.70
N THR A 2 -12.10 -0.45 46.08
CA THR A 2 -11.45 0.74 45.56
C THR A 2 -12.01 1.00 44.16
N LYS A 3 -12.79 2.07 44.02
CA LYS A 3 -13.26 2.55 42.71
C LYS A 3 -12.04 3.04 41.94
N ASN A 4 -11.64 2.28 40.92
CA ASN A 4 -10.72 2.73 39.88
C ASN A 4 -11.36 3.91 39.15
N ASN A 5 -10.95 5.14 39.48
CA ASN A 5 -11.08 6.28 38.61
C ASN A 5 -10.12 6.09 37.43
N ARG A 6 -10.51 5.26 36.46
CA ARG A 6 -10.07 5.47 35.08
C ARG A 6 -10.87 6.66 34.58
N GLU A 7 -10.42 7.86 34.92
CA GLU A 7 -10.79 9.02 34.14
C GLU A 7 -10.38 8.72 32.71
N ASN A 8 -11.39 8.61 31.84
CA ASN A 8 -11.23 8.67 30.40
C ASN A 8 -10.48 9.98 30.10
N LEU A 9 -9.15 9.90 29.99
CA LEU A 9 -8.37 10.90 29.30
C LEU A 9 -8.81 10.86 27.85
N ASP A 10 -9.87 11.61 27.55
CA ASP A 10 -10.20 12.01 26.19
C ASP A 10 -8.94 12.67 25.60
N PRO A 11 -8.28 12.07 24.60
CA PRO A 11 -7.03 12.60 24.09
C PRO A 11 -7.21 13.90 23.29
N LEU A 12 -8.42 14.45 23.25
CA LEU A 12 -8.80 15.70 22.58
C LEU A 12 -9.16 16.83 23.55
N ALA A 13 -8.55 16.90 24.75
CA ALA A 13 -8.52 18.17 25.46
C ALA A 13 -7.93 19.23 24.50
N LYS A 14 -8.81 20.10 23.95
CA LYS A 14 -8.44 21.08 22.92
C LYS A 14 -7.26 21.88 23.44
N VAL A 15 -6.08 21.64 22.87
CA VAL A 15 -4.88 22.42 23.19
C VAL A 15 -5.15 23.84 22.69
N THR A 16 -5.16 24.77 23.64
CA THR A 16 -5.33 26.20 23.46
C THR A 16 -3.98 26.90 23.58
N GLN A 17 -3.89 28.15 23.11
CA GLN A 17 -2.66 28.93 23.24
C GLN A 17 -2.17 29.05 24.68
N LYS A 18 -3.10 29.04 25.66
CA LYS A 18 -2.81 29.22 27.08
C LYS A 18 -2.24 27.99 27.76
N ASN A 19 -2.61 26.78 27.32
CA ASN A 19 -2.16 25.53 27.92
C ASN A 19 -1.14 24.78 27.06
N TYR A 20 -0.80 25.30 25.88
CA TYR A 20 0.17 24.70 24.97
C TYR A 20 1.48 24.33 25.69
N ALA A 21 2.16 25.28 26.34
CA ALA A 21 3.42 25.03 27.04
C ALA A 21 3.30 23.94 28.13
N LEU A 22 2.20 23.91 28.89
CA LEU A 22 1.95 22.90 29.91
C LEU A 22 1.68 21.51 29.30
N CYS A 23 0.96 21.46 28.17
CA CYS A 23 0.74 20.22 27.44
C CYS A 23 2.06 19.67 26.87
N VAL A 24 2.93 20.56 26.38
CA VAL A 24 4.29 20.21 25.93
C VAL A 24 5.10 19.58 27.06
N GLU A 25 5.15 20.21 28.23
CA GLU A 25 5.91 19.71 29.38
C GLU A 25 5.35 18.40 29.94
N ALA A 26 4.03 18.29 30.09
CA ALA A 26 3.38 17.06 30.56
C ALA A 26 3.66 15.88 29.62
N TYR A 27 3.70 16.16 28.32
CA TYR A 27 3.98 15.17 27.30
C TYR A 27 5.46 14.77 27.25
N ARG A 28 6.41 15.71 27.40
CA ARG A 28 7.84 15.42 27.57
C ARG A 28 8.08 14.46 28.74
N LYS A 29 7.40 14.71 29.86
CA LYS A 29 7.50 13.84 31.04
C LYS A 29 6.96 12.44 30.76
N SER A 30 5.81 12.34 30.10
CA SER A 30 5.25 11.03 29.72
C SER A 30 6.16 10.23 28.77
N LEU A 31 6.90 10.89 27.88
CA LEU A 31 7.80 10.20 26.95
C LEU A 31 8.95 9.49 27.65
N SER A 32 9.49 10.10 28.71
CA SER A 32 10.53 9.50 29.54
C SER A 32 10.07 8.27 30.35
N GLU A 33 8.76 8.03 30.41
CA GLU A 33 8.12 6.98 31.20
C GLU A 33 7.59 5.81 30.34
N ILE A 34 7.71 5.88 28.99
CA ILE A 34 7.21 4.83 28.08
C ILE A 34 8.27 3.75 27.89
N SER A 35 8.03 2.56 28.46
CA SER A 35 8.91 1.39 28.39
C SER A 35 8.36 0.18 27.63
N ASP A 36 7.18 0.28 26.98
CA ASP A 36 6.51 -0.86 26.32
C ASP A 36 6.05 -0.55 24.88
N ASP A 37 6.28 -1.50 23.96
CA ASP A 37 6.18 -1.39 22.49
C ASP A 37 4.82 -0.89 21.95
N TYR A 38 3.69 -1.34 22.50
CA TYR A 38 2.37 -0.99 21.95
C TYR A 38 1.88 0.42 22.38
N SER A 39 2.40 0.92 23.50
CA SER A 39 2.10 2.26 24.05
C SER A 39 2.83 3.36 23.29
N GLN A 40 3.93 3.00 22.61
CA GLN A 40 4.74 3.91 21.79
C GLN A 40 3.91 4.44 20.61
N LEU A 41 3.18 3.58 19.87
CA LEU A 41 2.47 3.95 18.62
C LEU A 41 1.46 5.11 18.77
N LYS A 42 0.65 5.12 19.84
CA LYS A 42 -0.29 6.22 20.12
C LYS A 42 0.38 7.48 20.65
N ALA A 43 1.54 7.33 21.30
CA ALA A 43 2.36 8.46 21.72
C ALA A 43 3.04 9.10 20.50
N LEU A 44 3.54 8.33 19.53
CA LEU A 44 4.24 8.80 18.32
C LEU A 44 3.38 9.59 17.35
N GLU A 45 2.10 9.23 17.23
CA GLU A 45 1.12 10.03 16.47
C GLU A 45 1.01 11.46 17.02
N LYS A 46 1.20 11.65 18.33
CA LYS A 46 1.29 12.98 18.95
C LYS A 46 2.67 13.61 18.70
N LEU A 47 3.77 12.84 18.66
CA LEU A 47 5.13 13.35 18.44
C LEU A 47 5.26 14.11 17.13
N PHE A 48 4.60 13.61 16.08
CA PHE A 48 4.53 14.25 14.76
C PHE A 48 3.73 15.56 14.78
N ILE A 49 2.60 15.63 15.49
CA ILE A 49 1.74 16.83 15.52
C ILE A 49 2.38 17.95 16.34
N TYR A 50 3.03 17.61 17.45
CA TYR A 50 3.54 18.61 18.37
C TYR A 50 4.97 19.07 18.08
N GLY A 51 5.69 18.43 17.14
CA GLY A 51 7.13 18.68 16.98
C GLY A 51 7.98 18.17 18.15
N PHE A 52 7.39 17.41 19.07
CA PHE A 52 8.04 16.90 20.28
C PHE A 52 8.39 15.44 20.18
N ASP A 53 8.74 14.94 18.99
CA ASP A 53 9.54 13.73 18.99
C ASP A 53 10.76 13.97 19.90
N GLN A 54 11.02 13.08 20.86
CA GLN A 54 12.26 13.11 21.65
C GLN A 54 13.50 13.08 20.75
N PHE A 55 13.30 12.60 19.53
CA PHE A 55 14.30 12.57 18.50
C PHE A 55 14.27 13.86 17.62
N SER A 56 13.29 14.79 17.68
CA SER A 56 12.95 15.70 16.55
C SER A 56 14.12 16.53 16.01
N ILE A 57 14.06 16.88 14.72
CA ILE A 57 15.14 17.49 13.92
C ILE A 57 15.68 18.76 14.55
N ASP A 58 14.78 19.53 15.11
CA ASP A 58 15.08 20.68 15.92
C ASP A 58 14.30 20.47 17.21
N LYS A 59 14.98 20.42 18.37
CA LYS A 59 14.35 20.67 19.68
C LYS A 59 13.74 22.09 19.78
N LYS A 60 13.39 22.73 18.66
CA LYS A 60 12.69 24.00 18.58
C LYS A 60 11.23 23.75 18.87
N GLU A 61 10.75 24.51 19.84
CA GLU A 61 9.34 24.59 20.15
C GLU A 61 8.64 25.27 18.99
N ASN A 62 7.78 24.54 18.27
CA ASN A 62 6.86 25.15 17.32
C ASN A 62 6.00 26.18 18.06
N SER A 63 5.73 27.33 17.46
CA SER A 63 4.75 28.26 17.99
C SER A 63 3.36 27.61 18.03
N TYR A 64 2.47 28.07 18.91
CA TYR A 64 1.09 27.56 18.96
C TYR A 64 0.36 27.68 17.61
N SER A 65 0.68 28.72 16.81
CA SER A 65 0.11 28.91 15.48
C SER A 65 0.55 27.81 14.51
N GLU A 66 1.85 27.49 14.49
CA GLU A 66 2.41 26.40 13.69
C GLU A 66 1.86 25.05 14.16
N TYR A 67 1.79 24.81 15.47
CA TYR A 67 1.14 23.63 16.05
C TYR A 67 -0.32 23.50 15.60
N HIS A 68 -1.12 24.56 15.70
CA HIS A 68 -2.53 24.49 15.34
C HIS A 68 -2.72 24.23 13.84
N ALA A 69 -1.86 24.81 12.98
CA ALA A 69 -1.85 24.54 11.55
C ALA A 69 -1.48 23.07 11.26
N LEU A 70 -0.39 22.56 11.86
CA LEU A 70 0.07 21.18 11.74
C LEU A 70 -0.95 20.18 12.28
N SER A 71 -1.55 20.44 13.44
CA SER A 71 -2.61 19.62 14.06
C SER A 71 -3.88 19.56 13.21
N LYS A 72 -4.29 20.68 12.61
CA LYS A 72 -5.43 20.70 11.69
C LYS A 72 -5.13 19.93 10.40
N LEU A 73 -3.93 20.08 9.85
CA LEU A 73 -3.48 19.35 8.67
C LEU A 73 -3.39 17.84 8.96
N TYR A 74 -2.85 17.49 10.12
CA TYR A 74 -2.71 16.12 10.60
C TYR A 74 -4.05 15.43 10.81
N ASN A 75 -4.98 16.06 11.51
CA ASN A 75 -6.32 15.51 11.72
C ASN A 75 -7.04 15.29 10.38
N ARG A 76 -6.71 16.07 9.35
CA ARG A 76 -7.22 15.86 7.99
C ARG A 76 -6.52 14.68 7.29
N PHE A 77 -5.21 14.50 7.45
CA PHE A 77 -4.49 13.31 6.99
C PHE A 77 -5.00 12.02 7.66
N ASN A 78 -5.30 12.07 8.96
CA ASN A 78 -5.79 10.90 9.72
C ASN A 78 -7.16 10.39 9.23
N ASN A 79 -7.92 11.23 8.50
CA ASN A 79 -9.16 10.82 7.85
C ASN A 79 -8.93 10.09 6.51
N PHE A 80 -7.68 9.87 6.09
CA PHE A 80 -7.34 9.15 4.85
C PHE A 80 -6.92 7.73 5.19
N THR A 81 -7.83 6.78 5.01
CA THR A 81 -7.65 5.37 5.41
C THR A 81 -7.19 4.46 4.26
N SER A 82 -6.92 5.00 3.06
CA SER A 82 -6.51 4.21 1.90
C SER A 82 -5.85 5.04 0.80
N ILE A 83 -5.02 4.42 -0.04
CA ILE A 83 -4.39 5.03 -1.24
C ILE A 83 -5.45 5.66 -2.16
N ARG A 84 -6.61 5.01 -2.34
CA ARG A 84 -7.73 5.58 -3.11
C ARG A 84 -8.28 6.86 -2.48
N GLY A 85 -8.25 6.96 -1.15
CA GLY A 85 -8.56 8.18 -0.42
C GLY A 85 -7.59 9.32 -0.74
N TYR A 86 -6.29 9.03 -0.88
CA TYR A 86 -5.28 10.00 -1.30
C TYR A 86 -5.52 10.50 -2.73
N PHE A 87 -5.77 9.59 -3.70
CA PHE A 87 -6.06 9.99 -5.09
C PHE A 87 -7.28 10.90 -5.22
N LYS A 88 -8.32 10.71 -4.39
CA LYS A 88 -9.51 11.58 -4.39
C LYS A 88 -9.25 12.98 -3.82
N LYS A 89 -8.09 13.21 -3.21
CA LYS A 89 -7.77 14.42 -2.45
C LYS A 89 -6.44 15.04 -2.89
N LEU A 90 -6.01 14.80 -4.14
CA LEU A 90 -4.78 15.40 -4.68
C LEU A 90 -4.78 16.94 -4.58
N ASP A 91 -5.92 17.59 -4.80
CA ASP A 91 -6.04 19.05 -4.68
C ASP A 91 -5.71 19.54 -3.26
N PHE A 92 -6.04 18.76 -2.23
CA PHE A 92 -5.70 19.10 -0.85
C PHE A 92 -4.19 19.11 -0.63
N PHE A 93 -3.43 18.17 -1.21
CA PHE A 93 -1.97 18.17 -1.10
C PHE A 93 -1.36 19.34 -1.88
N LYS A 94 -1.90 19.64 -3.05
CA LYS A 94 -1.51 20.82 -3.84
C LYS A 94 -1.69 22.13 -3.08
N GLU A 95 -2.84 22.31 -2.43
CA GLU A 95 -3.14 23.50 -1.61
C GLU A 95 -2.27 23.63 -0.35
N ASN A 96 -1.67 22.54 0.12
CA ASN A 96 -0.88 22.51 1.35
C ASN A 96 0.62 22.23 1.09
N GLN A 97 1.07 22.40 -0.15
CA GLN A 97 2.46 22.13 -0.57
C GLN A 97 3.52 22.95 0.19
N ASP A 98 3.16 24.04 0.87
CA ASP A 98 4.08 24.84 1.67
C ASP A 98 4.66 24.05 2.87
N PHE A 99 3.97 22.99 3.30
CA PHE A 99 4.45 22.08 4.36
C PHE A 99 5.47 21.04 3.86
N SER A 100 5.81 21.04 2.58
CA SER A 100 6.76 20.10 1.97
C SER A 100 8.16 20.15 2.58
N LYS A 101 8.64 21.34 3.00
CA LYS A 101 9.94 21.47 3.68
C LYS A 101 9.95 20.65 4.97
N TYR A 102 8.92 20.84 5.79
CA TYR A 102 8.73 20.09 7.04
C TYR A 102 8.60 18.59 6.77
N ALA A 103 7.85 18.22 5.72
CA ALA A 103 7.72 16.84 5.31
C ALA A 103 9.07 16.19 4.93
N LEU A 104 9.90 16.86 4.12
CA LEU A 104 11.23 16.37 3.72
C LEU A 104 12.15 16.17 4.92
N GLU A 105 12.22 17.18 5.78
CA GLU A 105 13.01 17.15 7.01
C GLU A 105 12.60 15.92 7.83
N TYR A 106 11.29 15.73 8.08
CA TYR A 106 10.79 14.58 8.85
C TYR A 106 11.07 13.24 8.20
N LEU A 107 10.93 13.12 6.88
CA LEU A 107 11.27 11.89 6.16
C LEU A 107 12.74 11.52 6.32
N ASP A 108 13.65 12.50 6.16
CA ASP A 108 15.11 12.29 6.32
C ASP A 108 15.45 11.81 7.72
N TYR A 109 14.74 12.37 8.68
CA TYR A 109 14.97 12.13 10.07
C TYR A 109 14.40 10.79 10.52
N MET A 110 13.14 10.48 10.22
CA MET A 110 12.53 9.20 10.55
C MET A 110 13.34 8.05 9.93
N SER A 111 13.93 8.29 8.76
CA SER A 111 14.80 7.32 8.07
C SER A 111 16.13 7.03 8.79
N LYS A 112 16.51 7.80 9.81
CA LYS A 112 17.70 7.54 10.65
C LYS A 112 17.39 6.70 11.88
N HIS A 113 16.11 6.45 12.17
CA HIS A 113 15.66 5.82 13.39
C HIS A 113 14.89 4.53 13.06
N GLU A 114 15.51 3.39 13.37
CA GLU A 114 14.99 2.05 13.08
C GLU A 114 13.54 1.86 13.54
N PHE A 115 13.20 2.41 14.70
CA PHE A 115 11.85 2.38 15.26
C PHE A 115 10.77 2.81 14.25
N TYR A 116 11.01 3.84 13.43
CA TYR A 116 10.03 4.32 12.44
C TYR A 116 9.89 3.42 11.21
N CYS A 117 10.78 2.45 11.05
CA CYS A 117 10.85 1.58 9.88
C CYS A 117 10.25 0.18 10.14
N LEU A 118 9.95 -0.16 11.40
CA LEU A 118 9.58 -1.50 11.84
C LEU A 118 8.06 -1.81 11.78
N ASP A 119 7.16 -0.80 11.84
CA ASP A 119 5.71 -1.02 11.82
C ASP A 119 4.94 0.00 10.97
N ASN A 120 4.86 -0.30 9.66
CA ASN A 120 4.44 0.64 8.62
C ASN A 120 2.93 0.76 8.40
N HIS A 121 2.06 -0.02 9.06
CA HIS A 121 0.65 -0.03 8.64
C HIS A 121 -0.14 1.23 9.06
N ILE A 122 0.14 1.81 10.23
CA ILE A 122 -0.51 3.04 10.70
C ILE A 122 0.33 4.29 10.39
N ILE A 123 1.67 4.14 10.39
CA ILE A 123 2.61 5.21 10.09
C ILE A 123 2.73 5.42 8.56
N GLY A 124 2.64 4.36 7.76
CA GLY A 124 2.88 4.38 6.31
C GLY A 124 1.98 5.35 5.55
N LEU A 125 0.68 5.43 5.88
CA LEU A 125 -0.22 6.40 5.25
C LEU A 125 0.24 7.85 5.51
N LYS A 126 0.73 8.14 6.72
CA LYS A 126 1.21 9.48 7.10
C LYS A 126 2.55 9.81 6.43
N VAL A 127 3.43 8.82 6.28
CA VAL A 127 4.71 8.97 5.56
C VAL A 127 4.46 9.17 4.06
N TRP A 128 3.48 8.49 3.46
CA TRP A 128 3.07 8.75 2.08
C TRP A 128 2.47 10.15 1.90
N ALA A 129 1.69 10.64 2.86
CA ALA A 129 1.17 12.00 2.87
C ALA A 129 2.31 13.04 2.81
N MET A 130 3.39 12.82 3.57
CA MET A 130 4.58 13.67 3.55
C MET A 130 5.29 13.63 2.19
N GLY A 131 5.46 12.44 1.60
CA GLY A 131 6.01 12.32 0.24
C GLY A 131 5.14 13.03 -0.80
N LEU A 132 3.81 12.96 -0.69
CA LEU A 132 2.89 13.69 -1.56
C LEU A 132 3.03 15.22 -1.41
N LEU A 133 3.16 15.74 -0.19
CA LEU A 133 3.40 17.18 0.01
C LEU A 133 4.68 17.61 -0.72
N ALA A 134 5.76 16.82 -0.61
CA ALA A 134 7.02 17.09 -1.30
C ALA A 134 6.87 17.01 -2.83
N LEU A 135 6.10 16.04 -3.35
CA LEU A 135 5.81 15.90 -4.78
C LEU A 135 4.98 17.05 -5.36
N PHE A 136 4.15 17.73 -4.57
CA PHE A 136 3.40 18.88 -5.08
C PHE A 136 4.22 20.16 -5.13
N ASN A 137 5.24 20.32 -4.28
CA ASN A 137 6.04 21.55 -4.22
C ASN A 137 7.21 21.55 -5.23
N PRO A 138 7.23 22.45 -6.24
CA PRO A 138 8.27 22.44 -7.28
C PRO A 138 9.71 22.56 -6.78
N ALA A 139 9.93 23.21 -5.64
CA ALA A 139 11.26 23.37 -5.05
C ALA A 139 11.78 22.10 -4.36
N HIS A 140 10.89 21.16 -4.03
CA HIS A 140 11.20 19.98 -3.22
C HIS A 140 11.00 18.65 -3.96
N GLN A 141 10.29 18.67 -5.10
CA GLN A 141 10.05 17.49 -5.94
C GLN A 141 11.33 16.71 -6.26
N ALA A 142 12.34 17.38 -6.81
CA ALA A 142 13.57 16.72 -7.24
C ALA A 142 14.34 16.12 -6.05
N ILE A 143 14.44 16.85 -4.94
CA ILE A 143 15.09 16.40 -3.71
C ILE A 143 14.42 15.12 -3.18
N PHE A 144 13.08 15.13 -3.11
CA PHE A 144 12.32 13.95 -2.67
C PHE A 144 12.57 12.75 -3.58
N LEU A 145 12.40 12.94 -4.89
CA LEU A 145 12.46 11.86 -5.87
C LEU A 145 13.87 11.24 -5.97
N GLU A 146 14.92 12.06 -5.93
CA GLU A 146 16.30 11.58 -5.94
C GLU A 146 16.59 10.70 -4.72
N LYS A 147 16.19 11.15 -3.53
CA LYS A 147 16.36 10.38 -2.28
C LYS A 147 15.54 9.09 -2.29
N LEU A 148 14.30 9.15 -2.80
CA LEU A 148 13.43 7.98 -2.95
C LEU A 148 14.05 6.94 -3.90
N LEU A 149 14.51 7.36 -5.08
CA LEU A 149 15.12 6.47 -6.08
C LEU A 149 16.42 5.83 -5.58
N ASN A 150 17.21 6.58 -4.82
CA ASN A 150 18.45 6.10 -4.20
C ASN A 150 18.22 5.33 -2.89
N GLN A 151 16.96 5.04 -2.53
CA GLN A 151 16.58 4.32 -1.30
C GLN A 151 17.17 4.95 -0.02
N GLN A 152 17.31 6.28 0.00
CA GLN A 152 17.85 7.02 1.14
C GLN A 152 16.80 7.26 2.23
N TYR A 153 15.52 7.01 1.93
CA TYR A 153 14.43 7.04 2.89
C TYR A 153 14.12 5.64 3.42
N ALA A 154 14.75 5.25 4.54
CA ALA A 154 14.55 3.93 5.16
C ALA A 154 13.11 3.69 5.66
N VAL A 155 12.34 4.77 5.89
CA VAL A 155 10.91 4.68 6.22
C VAL A 155 10.05 4.13 5.09
N PHE A 156 10.51 4.26 3.84
CA PHE A 156 9.82 3.69 2.70
C PHE A 156 10.33 2.28 2.45
N GLN A 157 9.40 1.34 2.36
CA GLN A 157 9.69 0.03 1.84
C GLN A 157 9.96 0.12 0.33
N SER A 158 10.65 -0.88 -0.20
CA SER A 158 10.86 -1.01 -1.64
C SER A 158 9.54 -1.00 -2.44
N SER A 159 8.43 -1.36 -1.79
CA SER A 159 7.06 -1.30 -2.29
C SER A 159 6.47 0.08 -2.45
N ASP A 160 6.89 1.03 -1.64
CA ASP A 160 6.32 2.37 -1.64
C ASP A 160 6.68 3.15 -2.91
N SER A 161 7.78 2.79 -3.58
CA SER A 161 8.15 3.35 -4.90
C SER A 161 7.03 3.17 -5.92
N ARG A 162 6.26 2.07 -5.86
CA ARG A 162 5.07 1.87 -6.71
C ARG A 162 4.00 2.90 -6.41
N ILE A 163 3.74 3.17 -5.14
CA ILE A 163 2.70 4.10 -4.70
C ILE A 163 3.05 5.51 -5.18
N PHE A 164 4.32 5.92 -5.04
CA PHE A 164 4.77 7.21 -5.57
C PHE A 164 4.75 7.27 -7.09
N CYS A 165 5.06 6.18 -7.79
CA CYS A 165 4.88 6.08 -9.24
C CYS A 165 3.40 6.32 -9.62
N LEU A 166 2.46 5.66 -8.96
CA LEU A 166 1.02 5.86 -9.19
C LEU A 166 0.57 7.29 -8.87
N PHE A 167 1.12 7.92 -7.82
CA PHE A 167 0.86 9.33 -7.54
C PHE A 167 1.35 10.23 -8.67
N CYS A 168 2.57 10.01 -9.17
CA CYS A 168 3.12 10.79 -10.28
C CYS A 168 2.28 10.62 -11.56
N GLU A 169 1.96 9.39 -11.93
CA GLU A 169 1.09 9.07 -13.08
C GLU A 169 -0.28 9.75 -12.92
N LYS A 170 -0.86 9.75 -11.71
CA LYS A 170 -2.15 10.40 -11.45
C LYS A 170 -2.06 11.92 -11.50
N MET A 171 -0.98 12.51 -10.98
CA MET A 171 -0.73 13.94 -11.03
C MET A 171 -0.57 14.43 -12.47
N ILE A 172 0.19 13.71 -13.31
CA ILE A 172 0.33 14.03 -14.74
C ILE A 172 -1.04 13.99 -15.43
N ASN A 173 -1.81 12.93 -15.19
CA ASN A 173 -3.14 12.78 -15.78
C ASN A 173 -4.13 13.89 -15.37
N GLN A 174 -4.01 14.43 -14.15
CA GLN A 174 -4.95 15.42 -13.62
C GLN A 174 -4.51 16.87 -13.88
N TYR A 175 -3.20 17.16 -13.82
CA TYR A 175 -2.66 18.52 -13.85
C TYR A 175 -1.76 18.81 -15.05
N GLY A 176 -1.48 17.81 -15.89
CA GLY A 176 -0.53 17.91 -17.01
C GLY A 176 0.92 17.67 -16.56
N GLU A 177 1.84 17.53 -17.53
CA GLU A 177 3.26 17.26 -17.24
C GLU A 177 3.97 18.43 -16.52
N ASP A 178 3.48 19.65 -16.69
CA ASP A 178 4.06 20.86 -16.10
C ASP A 178 3.85 20.98 -14.59
N ILE A 179 3.15 20.01 -13.98
CA ILE A 179 3.11 19.85 -12.53
C ILE A 179 4.51 19.55 -11.96
N PHE A 180 5.40 18.94 -12.74
CA PHE A 180 6.77 18.64 -12.35
C PHE A 180 7.76 19.63 -12.95
N SER A 181 8.67 20.13 -12.12
CA SER A 181 9.84 20.89 -12.57
C SER A 181 10.70 20.06 -13.53
N LEU A 182 11.54 20.70 -14.34
CA LEU A 182 12.38 20.00 -15.32
C LEU A 182 13.27 18.92 -14.68
N ASP A 183 13.90 19.25 -13.56
CA ASP A 183 14.76 18.30 -12.81
C ASP A 183 13.93 17.14 -12.24
N ALA A 184 12.76 17.44 -11.67
CA ALA A 184 11.86 16.42 -11.15
C ALA A 184 11.30 15.50 -12.25
N ARG A 185 11.01 16.05 -13.44
CA ARG A 185 10.42 15.29 -14.56
C ARG A 185 11.34 14.15 -15.00
N SER A 186 12.65 14.38 -15.05
CA SER A 186 13.62 13.32 -15.35
C SER A 186 13.56 12.18 -14.32
N LEU A 187 13.45 12.53 -13.03
CA LEU A 187 13.38 11.56 -11.95
C LEU A 187 12.04 10.82 -11.92
N VAL A 188 10.93 11.49 -12.24
CA VAL A 188 9.62 10.84 -12.42
C VAL A 188 9.69 9.83 -13.56
N ASN A 189 10.27 10.19 -14.71
CA ASN A 189 10.43 9.27 -15.82
C ASN A 189 11.28 8.04 -15.44
N GLN A 190 12.36 8.26 -14.69
CA GLN A 190 13.17 7.16 -14.17
C GLN A 190 12.39 6.26 -13.20
N LEU A 191 11.60 6.84 -12.29
CA LEU A 191 10.74 6.08 -11.38
C LEU A 191 9.71 5.23 -12.15
N VAL A 192 9.04 5.84 -13.12
CA VAL A 192 8.05 5.17 -13.96
C VAL A 192 8.69 4.03 -14.75
N GLU A 193 9.86 4.24 -15.35
CA GLU A 193 10.53 3.20 -16.12
C GLU A 193 10.99 2.05 -15.22
N ASN A 194 11.62 2.34 -14.07
CA ASN A 194 12.02 1.33 -13.10
C ASN A 194 10.84 0.47 -12.63
N ILE A 195 9.68 1.08 -12.37
CA ILE A 195 8.47 0.34 -11.98
C ILE A 195 7.89 -0.43 -13.16
N ASN A 196 7.90 0.13 -14.37
CA ASN A 196 7.43 -0.56 -15.57
C ASN A 196 8.30 -1.77 -15.94
N GLU A 197 9.61 -1.70 -15.78
CA GLU A 197 10.49 -2.86 -15.94
C GLU A 197 10.12 -3.98 -14.97
N LYS A 198 9.90 -3.64 -13.69
CA LYS A 198 9.43 -4.62 -12.69
C LYS A 198 8.07 -5.21 -13.06
N ARG A 199 7.11 -4.38 -13.51
CA ARG A 199 5.80 -4.82 -14.01
C ARG A 199 5.97 -5.80 -15.18
N ARG A 200 6.79 -5.46 -16.18
CA ARG A 200 7.05 -6.31 -17.36
C ARG A 200 7.69 -7.65 -17.01
N SER A 201 8.45 -7.70 -15.93
CA SER A 201 9.09 -8.93 -15.44
C SER A 201 8.16 -9.84 -14.63
N SER A 202 6.93 -9.41 -14.30
CA SER A 202 6.02 -10.17 -13.45
C SER A 202 5.31 -11.30 -14.20
N GLU A 203 4.99 -12.39 -13.50
CA GLU A 203 4.19 -13.49 -14.06
C GLU A 203 2.81 -13.08 -14.57
N SER A 204 2.12 -12.14 -13.93
CA SER A 204 0.82 -11.65 -14.41
C SER A 204 0.97 -10.81 -15.68
N PHE A 205 2.10 -10.11 -15.86
CA PHE A 205 2.43 -9.47 -17.14
C PHE A 205 2.75 -10.50 -18.22
N ALA A 206 3.51 -11.54 -17.89
CA ALA A 206 3.79 -12.65 -18.79
C ALA A 206 2.49 -13.34 -19.23
N TRP A 207 1.54 -13.54 -18.30
CA TRP A 207 0.21 -14.10 -18.58
C TRP A 207 -0.59 -13.26 -19.58
N LYS A 208 -0.77 -11.96 -19.34
CA LYS A 208 -1.55 -11.12 -20.28
C LYS A 208 -0.89 -11.04 -21.65
N THR A 209 0.45 -11.07 -21.70
CA THR A 209 1.21 -11.03 -22.95
C THR A 209 1.08 -12.36 -23.70
N HIS A 210 1.20 -13.48 -23.00
CA HIS A 210 1.03 -14.83 -23.57
C HIS A 210 -0.37 -15.03 -24.16
N LEU A 211 -1.40 -14.52 -23.49
CA LEU A 211 -2.78 -14.59 -23.96
C LEU A 211 -3.18 -13.46 -24.92
N ASP A 212 -2.28 -12.52 -25.23
CA ASP A 212 -2.56 -11.35 -26.06
C ASP A 212 -3.79 -10.56 -25.55
N ILE A 213 -3.83 -10.30 -24.24
CA ILE A 213 -4.91 -9.54 -23.58
C ILE A 213 -4.50 -8.06 -23.54
N ASP A 214 -5.36 -7.20 -24.08
CA ASP A 214 -5.14 -5.76 -24.20
C ASP A 214 -5.51 -5.04 -22.88
N LEU A 215 -4.68 -5.26 -21.87
CA LEU A 215 -4.71 -4.54 -20.60
C LEU A 215 -3.61 -3.45 -20.58
N PRO A 216 -3.81 -2.33 -19.89
CA PRO A 216 -2.79 -1.29 -19.73
C PRO A 216 -1.54 -1.78 -19.00
N MET A 217 -0.51 -0.94 -18.92
CA MET A 217 0.70 -1.25 -18.14
C MET A 217 0.42 -1.28 -16.63
N ASN A 218 -0.49 -0.43 -16.15
CA ASN A 218 -0.79 -0.21 -14.74
C ASN A 218 -2.30 -0.18 -14.45
N ASP A 219 -2.68 -0.18 -13.17
CA ASP A 219 -4.05 0.01 -12.67
C ASP A 219 -5.06 -1.00 -13.28
N TRP A 220 -4.68 -2.28 -13.30
CA TRP A 220 -5.56 -3.35 -13.73
C TRP A 220 -5.51 -4.53 -12.76
N GLY A 221 -6.65 -5.22 -12.65
CA GLY A 221 -6.79 -6.46 -11.91
C GLY A 221 -7.78 -7.36 -12.63
N VAL A 222 -7.46 -8.65 -12.71
CA VAL A 222 -8.30 -9.69 -13.29
C VAL A 222 -8.51 -10.76 -12.25
N THR A 223 -9.76 -11.21 -12.10
CA THR A 223 -10.06 -12.36 -11.25
C THR A 223 -10.74 -13.44 -12.06
N ILE A 224 -10.38 -14.68 -11.76
CA ILE A 224 -10.93 -15.90 -12.33
C ILE A 224 -11.48 -16.72 -11.18
N TRP A 225 -12.76 -17.05 -11.26
CA TRP A 225 -13.47 -17.83 -10.24
C TRP A 225 -14.14 -19.03 -10.91
N ILE A 226 -13.97 -20.21 -10.32
CA ILE A 226 -14.54 -21.47 -10.79
C ILE A 226 -15.16 -22.18 -9.59
N ASP A 227 -16.48 -22.37 -9.61
CA ASP A 227 -17.20 -23.08 -8.54
C ASP A 227 -16.88 -24.59 -8.60
N LEU A 228 -16.92 -25.26 -7.44
CA LEU A 228 -16.83 -26.72 -7.36
C LEU A 228 -18.24 -27.33 -7.42
N ALA A 229 -18.47 -28.26 -8.35
CA ALA A 229 -19.79 -28.82 -8.66
C ALA A 229 -20.45 -29.54 -7.47
N GLU A 230 -19.69 -30.33 -6.72
CA GLU A 230 -20.26 -31.27 -5.74
C GLU A 230 -20.09 -30.83 -4.28
N ASN A 231 -19.33 -29.76 -4.01
CA ASN A 231 -18.77 -29.53 -2.67
C ASN A 231 -18.88 -28.09 -2.12
N ALA A 232 -19.69 -27.25 -2.79
CA ALA A 232 -19.96 -25.87 -2.39
C ALA A 232 -18.67 -25.06 -2.12
N GLY A 233 -17.64 -25.22 -2.94
CA GLY A 233 -16.35 -24.53 -2.85
C GLY A 233 -16.00 -23.79 -4.14
N TYR A 234 -14.77 -23.30 -4.24
CA TYR A 234 -14.29 -22.61 -5.44
C TYR A 234 -12.76 -22.66 -5.57
N ALA A 235 -12.28 -22.56 -6.81
CA ALA A 235 -10.93 -22.12 -7.14
C ALA A 235 -10.96 -20.66 -7.59
N TYR A 236 -9.96 -19.90 -7.14
CA TYR A 236 -9.83 -18.48 -7.41
C TYR A 236 -8.39 -18.16 -7.79
N LEU A 237 -8.22 -17.37 -8.84
CA LEU A 237 -6.96 -16.74 -9.22
C LEU A 237 -7.19 -15.24 -9.40
N GLU A 238 -6.41 -14.44 -8.70
CA GLU A 238 -6.32 -12.99 -8.87
C GLU A 238 -4.97 -12.64 -9.48
N LEU A 239 -5.00 -11.76 -10.47
CA LEU A 239 -3.84 -11.26 -11.20
C LEU A 239 -3.92 -9.74 -11.21
N GLN A 240 -2.81 -9.06 -10.93
CA GLN A 240 -2.75 -7.60 -10.95
C GLN A 240 -1.47 -7.09 -11.61
N ASP A 241 -1.44 -5.80 -11.93
CA ASP A 241 -0.27 -5.07 -12.43
C ASP A 241 0.84 -4.87 -11.37
N ASP A 242 0.70 -5.46 -10.19
CA ASP A 242 1.63 -5.23 -9.09
C ASP A 242 2.77 -6.25 -9.12
N HIS A 243 3.99 -5.81 -9.41
CA HIS A 243 5.17 -6.68 -9.30
C HIS A 243 5.38 -7.28 -7.90
N GLN A 244 4.85 -6.66 -6.84
CA GLN A 244 4.91 -7.18 -5.47
C GLN A 244 3.65 -7.94 -5.08
N PHE A 245 2.49 -7.59 -5.63
CA PHE A 245 1.23 -8.32 -5.49
C PHE A 245 0.75 -8.86 -6.83
N ASN A 246 1.60 -9.72 -7.40
CA ASN A 246 1.49 -10.17 -8.77
C ASN A 246 0.25 -11.06 -8.96
N TRP A 247 0.11 -12.04 -8.07
CA TRP A 247 -0.98 -12.99 -8.09
C TRP A 247 -1.33 -13.51 -6.70
N GLU A 248 -2.55 -13.98 -6.55
CA GLU A 248 -3.07 -14.71 -5.40
C GLU A 248 -3.92 -15.88 -5.90
N VAL A 249 -3.72 -17.06 -5.33
CA VAL A 249 -4.53 -18.24 -5.63
C VAL A 249 -5.20 -18.74 -4.36
N SER A 250 -6.44 -19.20 -4.47
CA SER A 250 -7.17 -19.83 -3.38
C SER A 250 -7.98 -21.03 -3.86
N LEU A 251 -8.04 -22.06 -3.03
CA LEU A 251 -8.98 -23.17 -3.17
C LEU A 251 -9.71 -23.34 -1.84
N SER A 252 -11.02 -23.18 -1.85
CA SER A 252 -11.88 -23.31 -0.67
C SER A 252 -12.81 -24.50 -0.84
N HIS A 253 -12.95 -25.32 0.20
CA HIS A 253 -13.90 -26.44 0.23
C HIS A 253 -14.78 -26.36 1.49
N LYS A 254 -16.07 -26.01 1.32
CA LYS A 254 -16.95 -25.71 2.47
C LYS A 254 -17.14 -26.88 3.43
N GLN A 255 -17.21 -28.13 2.94
CA GLN A 255 -17.44 -29.28 3.80
C GLN A 255 -16.33 -29.52 4.84
N PHE A 256 -15.10 -29.08 4.56
CA PHE A 256 -13.96 -29.35 5.42
C PHE A 256 -13.45 -28.11 6.17
N ASN A 257 -14.03 -26.93 5.89
CA ASN A 257 -13.51 -25.63 6.38
C ASN A 257 -12.00 -25.45 6.14
N HIS A 258 -11.46 -26.17 5.14
CA HIS A 258 -10.07 -26.14 4.73
C HIS A 258 -9.91 -25.09 3.62
N LEU A 259 -8.78 -24.39 3.66
CA LEU A 259 -8.43 -23.38 2.69
C LEU A 259 -7.00 -23.63 2.21
N TYR A 260 -6.85 -23.80 0.89
CA TYR A 260 -5.58 -23.51 0.23
C TYR A 260 -5.56 -22.03 -0.09
N HIS A 261 -4.48 -21.36 0.24
CA HIS A 261 -4.25 -19.98 -0.13
C HIS A 261 -2.76 -19.75 -0.27
N GLU A 262 -2.36 -19.22 -1.42
CA GLU A 262 -0.98 -18.85 -1.68
C GLU A 262 -0.93 -17.48 -2.33
N ARG A 263 -0.04 -16.64 -1.81
CA ARG A 263 0.15 -15.26 -2.26
C ARG A 263 1.64 -14.94 -2.35
N LEU A 264 2.08 -14.51 -3.53
CA LEU A 264 3.48 -14.18 -3.80
C LEU A 264 4.00 -13.06 -2.87
N ALA A 265 3.17 -12.04 -2.60
CA ALA A 265 3.59 -10.80 -1.91
C ALA A 265 4.13 -10.97 -0.49
N TYR A 266 3.69 -12.01 0.22
CA TYR A 266 3.97 -12.16 1.65
C TYR A 266 4.65 -13.48 2.00
N HIS A 267 5.07 -14.26 0.99
CA HIS A 267 5.44 -15.67 1.18
C HIS A 267 4.40 -16.40 2.06
N TYR A 268 3.13 -16.03 1.90
CA TYR A 268 2.06 -16.53 2.74
C TYR A 268 1.49 -17.77 2.05
N LEU A 269 1.73 -18.91 2.67
CA LEU A 269 1.20 -20.19 2.26
C LEU A 269 0.36 -20.76 3.39
N LYS A 270 -0.90 -21.02 3.09
CA LYS A 270 -1.78 -21.85 3.90
C LYS A 270 -2.24 -23.02 3.04
N ASN A 271 -1.87 -24.23 3.43
CA ASN A 271 -2.17 -25.44 2.67
C ASN A 271 -2.72 -26.52 3.58
N ASP A 272 -3.98 -26.35 4.00
CA ASP A 272 -4.66 -27.30 4.88
C ASP A 272 -4.98 -28.65 4.18
N PHE A 273 -4.78 -28.72 2.87
CA PHE A 273 -5.16 -29.84 2.01
C PHE A 273 -3.98 -30.69 1.52
N GLU A 274 -2.74 -30.36 1.93
CA GLU A 274 -1.51 -31.00 1.45
C GLU A 274 -1.39 -31.04 -0.08
N LEU A 275 -1.90 -30.01 -0.77
CA LEU A 275 -1.88 -29.90 -2.22
C LEU A 275 -0.50 -29.52 -2.76
N PRO A 276 -0.21 -29.81 -4.05
CA PRO A 276 0.97 -29.26 -4.71
C PRO A 276 1.00 -27.73 -4.62
N ILE A 277 2.17 -27.19 -4.26
CA ILE A 277 2.37 -25.74 -4.12
C ILE A 277 2.22 -25.09 -5.49
N PHE A 278 1.43 -24.03 -5.59
CA PHE A 278 1.10 -23.39 -6.85
C PHE A 278 2.28 -22.61 -7.44
N SER A 279 3.15 -22.03 -6.61
CA SER A 279 4.38 -21.38 -7.10
C SER A 279 5.32 -22.30 -7.89
N ASP A 280 5.27 -23.63 -7.70
CA ASP A 280 6.03 -24.58 -8.53
C ASP A 280 5.55 -24.63 -9.99
N PHE A 281 4.32 -24.16 -10.24
CA PHE A 281 3.69 -24.10 -11.56
C PHE A 281 3.83 -22.70 -12.18
N GLY A 282 3.60 -21.67 -11.38
CA GLY A 282 3.48 -20.29 -11.82
C GLY A 282 2.18 -20.00 -12.57
N VAL A 283 1.89 -18.71 -12.78
CA VAL A 283 0.59 -18.22 -13.31
C VAL A 283 0.20 -18.89 -14.62
N LEU A 284 1.12 -19.01 -15.58
CA LEU A 284 0.85 -19.58 -16.90
C LEU A 284 0.40 -21.05 -16.84
N LYS A 285 0.76 -21.77 -15.78
CA LYS A 285 0.42 -23.19 -15.59
C LYS A 285 -0.72 -23.38 -14.59
N PHE A 286 -1.46 -22.34 -14.22
CA PHE A 286 -2.68 -22.47 -13.43
C PHE A 286 -3.67 -23.54 -13.96
N PRO A 287 -3.94 -23.65 -15.29
CA PRO A 287 -4.77 -24.72 -15.82
C PRO A 287 -4.23 -26.13 -15.55
N VAL A 288 -2.90 -26.29 -15.54
CA VAL A 288 -2.24 -27.57 -15.24
C VAL A 288 -2.40 -27.91 -13.76
N TRP A 289 -2.27 -26.92 -12.88
CA TRP A 289 -2.53 -27.08 -11.44
C TRP A 289 -3.98 -27.53 -11.21
N LEU A 290 -4.97 -26.88 -11.85
CA LEU A 290 -6.37 -27.32 -11.81
C LEU A 290 -6.53 -28.77 -12.31
N LYS A 291 -5.86 -29.17 -13.40
CA LYS A 291 -5.93 -30.55 -13.91
C LYS A 291 -5.40 -31.58 -12.90
N ILE A 292 -4.38 -31.22 -12.12
CA ILE A 292 -3.86 -32.08 -11.06
C ILE A 292 -4.89 -32.19 -9.93
N LEU A 293 -5.53 -31.08 -9.55
CA LEU A 293 -6.60 -31.09 -8.54
C LEU A 293 -7.80 -31.94 -8.98
N GLU A 294 -8.21 -31.91 -10.25
CA GLU A 294 -9.27 -32.81 -10.74
C GLU A 294 -8.91 -34.29 -10.56
N LYS A 295 -7.65 -34.66 -10.82
CA LYS A 295 -7.17 -36.03 -10.59
C LYS A 295 -7.18 -36.42 -9.10
N SER A 296 -7.10 -35.43 -8.21
CA SER A 296 -7.20 -35.60 -6.75
C SER A 296 -8.64 -35.56 -6.23
N GLY A 297 -9.64 -35.46 -7.11
CA GLY A 297 -11.07 -35.56 -6.75
C GLY A 297 -11.82 -34.23 -6.65
N TYR A 298 -11.21 -33.09 -7.03
CA TYR A 298 -11.92 -31.81 -7.08
C TYR A 298 -12.67 -31.67 -8.41
N CYS A 299 -14.01 -31.66 -8.38
CA CYS A 299 -14.83 -31.50 -9.57
C CYS A 299 -15.14 -30.01 -9.82
N PHE A 300 -14.51 -29.41 -10.84
CA PHE A 300 -14.76 -28.01 -11.23
C PHE A 300 -16.00 -27.90 -12.13
N ASP A 301 -16.88 -26.96 -11.81
CA ASP A 301 -17.99 -26.57 -12.68
C ASP A 301 -17.45 -25.58 -13.74
N TRP A 302 -17.05 -26.10 -14.89
CA TRP A 302 -16.52 -25.30 -16.00
C TRP A 302 -17.57 -24.36 -16.63
N GLU A 303 -18.87 -24.57 -16.39
CA GLU A 303 -19.91 -23.64 -16.83
C GLU A 303 -20.04 -22.43 -15.88
N SER A 304 -19.53 -22.55 -14.65
CA SER A 304 -19.57 -21.49 -13.63
C SER A 304 -18.49 -20.41 -13.74
N ILE A 305 -17.57 -20.53 -14.71
CA ILE A 305 -16.39 -19.64 -14.83
C ILE A 305 -16.83 -18.18 -14.86
N LYS A 306 -16.40 -17.42 -13.85
CA LYS A 306 -16.59 -15.97 -13.77
C LYS A 306 -15.25 -15.27 -13.93
N ILE A 307 -15.15 -14.42 -14.96
CA ILE A 307 -13.98 -13.58 -15.21
C ILE A 307 -14.37 -12.11 -15.03
N THR A 308 -13.71 -11.45 -14.09
CA THR A 308 -13.86 -9.99 -13.86
C THR A 308 -12.57 -9.26 -14.25
N GLY A 309 -12.63 -7.92 -14.37
CA GLY A 309 -11.49 -7.11 -14.81
C GLY A 309 -11.32 -7.01 -16.34
N LEU A 310 -11.78 -8.00 -17.10
CA LEU A 310 -11.79 -7.96 -18.57
C LEU A 310 -13.12 -7.42 -19.10
N ARG A 311 -13.06 -6.43 -20.00
CA ARG A 311 -14.24 -5.80 -20.60
C ARG A 311 -14.67 -6.46 -21.90
N LYS A 312 -13.72 -6.88 -22.74
CA LYS A 312 -14.04 -7.44 -24.07
C LYS A 312 -14.38 -8.92 -23.97
N LYS A 313 -15.45 -9.33 -24.65
CA LYS A 313 -15.86 -10.75 -24.71
C LYS A 313 -14.77 -11.64 -25.32
N THR A 314 -14.04 -11.12 -26.31
CA THR A 314 -12.94 -11.83 -26.98
C THR A 314 -11.79 -12.14 -26.03
N GLU A 315 -11.46 -11.24 -25.11
CA GLU A 315 -10.42 -11.47 -24.08
C GLU A 315 -10.86 -12.54 -23.07
N LYS A 316 -12.13 -12.50 -22.63
CA LYS A 316 -12.68 -13.56 -21.77
C LYS A 316 -12.63 -14.93 -22.44
N GLN A 317 -12.91 -14.99 -23.75
CA GLN A 317 -12.82 -16.23 -24.52
C GLN A 317 -11.38 -16.76 -24.63
N LYS A 318 -10.38 -15.88 -24.76
CA LYS A 318 -8.97 -16.27 -24.72
C LYS A 318 -8.60 -16.92 -23.38
N VAL A 319 -9.05 -16.33 -22.26
CA VAL A 319 -8.85 -16.91 -20.92
C VAL A 319 -9.55 -18.25 -20.76
N ILE A 320 -10.81 -18.39 -21.19
CA ILE A 320 -11.53 -19.66 -21.12
C ILE A 320 -10.81 -20.73 -21.95
N LYS A 321 -10.38 -20.40 -23.18
CA LYS A 321 -9.62 -21.33 -24.01
C LYS A 321 -8.36 -21.81 -23.31
N TRP A 322 -7.58 -20.88 -22.74
CA TRP A 322 -6.38 -21.20 -21.96
C TRP A 322 -6.67 -22.07 -20.74
N LEU A 323 -7.75 -21.82 -19.99
CA LEU A 323 -8.16 -22.66 -18.86
C LEU A 323 -8.46 -24.11 -19.29
N MET A 324 -9.07 -24.29 -20.46
CA MET A 324 -9.46 -25.62 -20.95
C MET A 324 -8.35 -26.37 -21.68
N GLU A 325 -7.25 -25.71 -22.06
CA GLU A 325 -6.17 -26.29 -22.87
C GLU A 325 -5.65 -27.64 -22.34
N PRO A 326 -5.38 -27.81 -21.05
CA PRO A 326 -4.93 -29.10 -20.54
C PRO A 326 -5.99 -30.19 -20.57
N PHE A 327 -7.29 -29.88 -20.67
CA PHE A 327 -8.39 -30.83 -20.53
C PHE A 327 -8.92 -31.38 -21.87
N ILE A 328 -8.45 -30.82 -22.99
CA ILE A 328 -8.86 -31.20 -24.35
C ILE A 328 -7.93 -32.29 -24.94
N GLN A 329 -6.85 -32.65 -24.24
CA GLN A 329 -5.94 -33.76 -24.55
C GLN A 329 -6.27 -34.98 -23.70
#